data_AF-A0A7S2PJZ1-F1
#
_entry.id   AF-A0A7S2PJZ1-F1
#
_cell.length_a   1.000
_cell.length_b   1.000
_cell.length_c   1.000
_cell.angle_alpha   90.00
_cell.angle_beta   90.00
_cell.angle_gamma   90.00
#
_symmetry.space_group_name_H-M   'P 1'
#
loop_
_entity.id
_entity.type
_entity.pdbx_description
1 polymer ?
#
loop_
_entity_poly.entity_id
_entity_poly.type
_entity_poly.pdbx_seq_one_letter_code
_entity_poly.pdbx_strand_id
1 'polypeptide(L)'
;AQDGRGHLALMAVTLEETMAVAPHGFAASGGSIAAPVLDLYGVTRDGASVLLHVHGFHPYFFVRKPPQGTTIDMCIHALNTVKSGVPVVVRIDEVERTPLMPYQAESEQMFRVTLTSQKLMSACRSALERGLRLTSGALWQSSVFEANVPFG
;
A
#
# COMPACT_ATOMS: atom_id res chain seq x y z
N ALA A 1 12.81 9.77 40.06
CA ALA A 1 13.07 10.61 38.88
C ALA A 1 12.31 9.98 37.71
N GLN A 2 11.23 10.61 37.27
CA GLN A 2 10.43 10.15 36.13
C GLN A 2 11.15 10.51 34.84
N ASP A 3 11.34 9.52 33.98
CA ASP A 3 11.98 9.62 32.67
C ASP A 3 11.14 10.51 31.74
N GLY A 4 11.72 11.62 31.28
CA GLY A 4 11.03 12.78 30.70
C GLY A 4 10.87 12.72 29.19
N ARG A 5 10.27 11.67 28.64
CA ARG A 5 9.78 11.70 27.25
C ARG A 5 8.31 12.11 27.25
N GLY A 6 8.04 13.34 26.83
CA GLY A 6 6.68 13.81 26.63
C GLY A 6 6.00 12.98 25.56
N HIS A 7 4.93 12.28 25.90
CA HIS A 7 4.08 11.56 24.96
C HIS A 7 2.92 12.47 24.54
N LEU A 8 2.70 12.64 23.24
CA LEU A 8 1.49 13.25 22.71
C LEU A 8 0.41 12.17 22.61
N ALA A 9 -0.66 12.32 23.39
CA ALA A 9 -1.85 11.48 23.31
C ALA A 9 -3.02 12.28 22.75
N LEU A 10 -3.71 11.71 21.76
CA LEU A 10 -4.87 12.30 21.12
C LEU A 10 -5.86 11.21 20.70
N MET A 11 -7.13 11.59 20.62
CA MET A 11 -8.17 10.78 20.01
C MET A 11 -8.27 11.14 18.52
N ALA A 12 -8.04 10.18 17.64
CA ALA A 12 -8.22 10.37 16.21
C ALA A 12 -9.72 10.52 15.89
N VAL A 13 -10.05 11.51 15.07
CA VAL A 13 -11.41 11.85 14.64
C VAL A 13 -11.62 11.45 13.19
N THR A 14 -10.70 11.81 12.31
CA THR A 14 -10.76 11.45 10.89
C THR A 14 -9.35 11.30 10.31
N LEU A 15 -9.26 10.58 9.20
CA LEU A 15 -8.02 10.32 8.47
C LEU A 15 -8.27 10.64 6.99
N GLU A 16 -7.33 11.35 6.36
CA GLU A 16 -7.38 11.63 4.93
C GLU A 16 -6.06 11.24 4.25
N GLU A 17 -6.12 10.73 3.02
CA GLU A 17 -4.92 10.49 2.19
C GLU A 17 -4.73 11.68 1.23
N THR A 18 -3.60 12.37 1.37
CA THR A 18 -3.17 13.42 0.46
C THR A 18 -1.85 13.06 -0.22
N MET A 19 -1.53 13.74 -1.32
CA MET A 19 -0.24 13.63 -2.01
C MET A 19 0.58 14.86 -1.65
N ALA A 20 1.74 14.67 -1.01
CA ALA A 20 2.63 15.77 -0.68
C ALA A 20 4.10 15.37 -0.81
N VAL A 21 4.95 16.37 -1.01
CA VAL A 21 6.41 16.19 -0.93
C VAL A 21 6.77 16.14 0.55
N ALA A 22 7.39 15.04 0.98
CA ALA A 22 7.79 14.87 2.36
C ALA A 22 8.82 15.95 2.78
N PRO A 23 8.70 16.51 4.00
CA PRO A 23 9.72 17.41 4.54
C PRO A 23 11.10 16.75 4.64
N HIS A 24 12.14 17.57 4.77
CA HIS A 24 13.51 17.09 4.97
C HIS A 24 13.58 16.15 6.19
N GLY A 25 14.19 14.98 6.01
CA GLY A 25 14.29 13.94 7.03
C GLY A 25 13.12 12.95 7.11
N PHE A 26 12.04 13.16 6.35
CA PHE A 26 10.86 12.28 6.33
C PHE A 26 10.74 11.44 5.04
N ALA A 27 11.60 11.66 4.05
CA ALA A 27 11.59 10.90 2.81
C ALA A 27 12.26 9.52 2.99
N ALA A 28 11.56 8.45 2.58
CA ALA A 28 12.14 7.11 2.47
C ALA A 28 13.05 7.05 1.22
N SER A 29 14.30 7.48 1.37
CA SER A 29 15.40 7.37 0.39
C SER A 29 15.08 7.77 -1.07
N GLY A 30 15.45 9.00 -1.43
CA GLY A 30 15.73 9.37 -2.83
C GLY A 30 14.58 9.99 -3.62
N GLY A 31 14.28 11.26 -3.37
CA GLY A 31 13.64 12.15 -4.35
C GLY A 31 12.51 13.02 -3.83
N SER A 32 12.40 14.23 -4.38
CA SER A 32 11.32 15.21 -4.18
C SER A 32 10.02 14.81 -4.91
N ILE A 33 9.63 13.53 -4.82
CA ILE A 33 8.45 13.00 -5.49
C ILE A 33 7.30 13.01 -4.48
N ALA A 34 6.14 13.51 -4.90
CA ALA A 34 4.95 13.47 -4.07
C ALA A 34 4.59 12.02 -3.71
N ALA A 35 4.34 11.76 -2.43
CA ALA A 35 4.03 10.45 -1.88
C ALA A 35 2.76 10.52 -1.00
N PRO A 36 2.14 9.38 -0.67
CA PRO A 36 1.08 9.33 0.32
C PRO A 36 1.50 9.96 1.64
N VAL A 37 0.68 10.90 2.10
CA VAL A 37 0.67 11.40 3.46
C VAL A 37 -0.70 11.09 4.05
N LEU A 38 -0.69 10.49 5.23
CA LEU A 38 -1.92 10.29 5.99
C LEU A 38 -2.07 11.46 6.96
N ASP A 39 -3.11 12.26 6.74
CA ASP A 39 -3.48 13.40 7.56
C ASP A 39 -4.45 12.91 8.65
N LEU A 40 -3.94 12.83 9.88
CA LEU A 40 -4.69 12.40 11.06
C LEU A 40 -5.18 13.63 11.83
N TYR A 41 -6.48 13.85 11.81
CA TYR A 41 -7.12 14.91 12.58
C TYR A 41 -7.58 14.33 13.91
N GLY A 42 -7.27 15.01 15.01
CA GLY A 42 -7.67 14.54 16.33
C GLY A 42 -7.73 15.64 17.38
N VAL A 43 -8.04 15.24 18.59
CA VAL A 43 -8.15 16.12 19.75
C VAL A 43 -7.33 15.58 20.92
N THR A 44 -6.57 16.45 21.57
CA THR A 44 -5.86 16.11 22.80
C THR A 44 -6.83 15.96 23.97
N ARG A 45 -6.38 15.35 25.07
CA ARG A 45 -7.17 15.23 26.31
C ARG A 45 -7.65 16.58 26.83
N ASP A 46 -6.87 17.63 26.64
CA ASP A 46 -7.18 18.97 27.13
C ASP A 46 -8.04 19.79 26.12
N GLY A 47 -8.52 19.14 25.05
CA GLY A 47 -9.47 19.71 24.10
C GLY A 47 -8.86 20.47 22.92
N ALA A 48 -7.53 20.50 22.77
CA ALA A 48 -6.89 21.14 21.62
C ALA A 48 -6.96 20.25 20.36
N SER A 49 -7.35 20.83 19.23
CA SER A 49 -7.31 20.19 17.92
C SER A 49 -5.88 20.01 17.43
N VAL A 50 -5.59 18.86 16.81
CA VAL A 50 -4.28 18.49 16.28
C VAL A 50 -4.45 17.92 14.88
N LEU A 51 -3.56 18.33 13.96
CA LEU A 51 -3.35 17.68 12.67
C LEU A 51 -1.95 17.05 12.70
N LEU A 52 -1.88 15.75 12.41
CA LEU A 52 -0.62 15.02 12.25
C LEU A 52 -0.45 14.57 10.80
N HIS A 53 0.71 14.90 10.23
CA HIS A 53 1.13 14.40 8.92
C HIS A 53 1.99 13.15 9.09
N VAL A 54 1.49 12.00 8.64
CA VAL A 54 2.23 10.73 8.70
C VAL A 54 2.82 10.42 7.34
N HIS A 55 4.15 10.35 7.29
CA HIS A 55 4.94 10.07 6.09
C HIS A 55 5.50 8.63 6.10
N GLY A 56 5.96 8.17 4.93
CA GLY A 56 6.67 6.89 4.80
C GLY A 56 5.76 5.65 4.79
N PHE A 57 4.44 5.86 4.77
CA PHE A 57 3.46 4.80 4.68
C PHE A 57 3.00 4.63 3.22
N HIS A 58 2.99 3.39 2.72
CA HIS A 58 2.48 3.05 1.40
C HIS A 58 1.50 1.88 1.49
N PRO A 59 0.34 1.97 0.82
CA PRO A 59 -0.63 0.89 0.82
C PRO A 59 -0.12 -0.34 0.10
N TYR A 60 -0.57 -1.52 0.51
CA TYR A 60 -0.16 -2.78 -0.10
C TYR A 60 -1.29 -3.79 -0.10
N PHE A 61 -1.17 -4.80 -0.95
CA PHE A 61 -2.01 -6.00 -0.93
C PHE A 61 -1.16 -7.24 -1.22
N PHE A 62 -1.73 -8.41 -0.94
CA PHE A 62 -1.12 -9.69 -1.31
C PHE A 62 -1.85 -10.34 -2.48
N VAL A 63 -1.10 -10.98 -3.36
CA VAL A 63 -1.63 -11.68 -4.53
C VAL A 63 -0.79 -12.94 -4.79
N ARG A 64 -1.43 -14.00 -5.30
CA ARG A 64 -0.67 -15.20 -5.71
C ARG A 64 0.24 -14.90 -6.89
N LYS A 65 1.33 -15.66 -6.99
CA LYS A 65 2.32 -15.50 -8.05
C LYS A 65 1.69 -15.64 -9.45
N PRO A 66 2.21 -14.90 -10.45
CA PRO A 66 1.79 -15.02 -11.85
C PRO A 66 2.18 -16.39 -12.45
N PRO A 67 1.76 -16.67 -13.70
CA PRO A 67 2.22 -17.86 -14.43
C PRO A 67 3.74 -17.98 -14.45
N GLN A 68 4.24 -19.23 -14.49
CA GLN A 68 5.67 -19.53 -14.51
C GLN A 68 6.41 -18.79 -15.63
N GLY A 69 7.65 -18.38 -15.37
CA GLY A 69 8.46 -17.61 -16.31
C GLY A 69 8.16 -16.10 -16.35
N THR A 70 7.23 -15.61 -15.52
CA THR A 70 6.97 -14.17 -15.38
C THR A 70 7.96 -13.54 -14.39
N THR A 71 8.64 -12.47 -14.80
CA THR A 71 9.53 -11.70 -13.91
C THR A 71 8.77 -10.62 -13.13
N ILE A 72 9.36 -10.12 -12.04
CA ILE A 72 8.81 -9.00 -11.27
C ILE A 72 8.64 -7.75 -12.15
N ASP A 73 9.58 -7.47 -13.05
CA ASP A 73 9.50 -6.31 -13.96
C ASP A 73 8.29 -6.40 -14.90
N MET A 74 7.96 -7.60 -15.38
CA MET A 74 6.76 -7.82 -16.19
C MET A 74 5.48 -7.54 -15.38
N CYS A 75 5.46 -7.93 -14.10
CA CYS A 75 4.35 -7.64 -13.19
C CYS A 75 4.22 -6.13 -12.92
N ILE A 76 5.33 -5.45 -12.64
CA ILE A 76 5.35 -3.99 -12.40
C ILE A 76 4.84 -3.27 -13.66
N HIS A 77 5.36 -3.64 -14.84
CA HIS A 77 4.92 -3.06 -16.10
C HIS A 77 3.41 -3.26 -16.31
N ALA A 78 2.91 -4.49 -16.12
CA ALA A 78 1.49 -4.79 -16.28
C ALA A 78 0.62 -3.98 -15.30
N LEU A 79 1.00 -3.89 -14.03
CA LEU A 79 0.24 -3.12 -13.03
C LEU A 79 0.27 -1.61 -13.30
N ASN A 80 1.38 -1.07 -13.82
CA ASN A 80 1.45 0.32 -14.25
C ASN A 80 0.53 0.63 -15.44
N THR A 81 0.03 -0.36 -16.18
CA THR A 81 -0.99 -0.15 -17.23
C THR A 81 -2.41 0.06 -16.68
N VAL A 82 -2.67 -0.27 -15.40
CA VAL A 82 -3.99 -0.12 -14.78
C VAL A 82 -4.45 1.34 -14.78
N LYS A 83 -3.49 2.28 -14.70
CA LYS A 83 -3.78 3.71 -14.79
C LYS A 83 -2.66 4.42 -15.53
N SER A 84 -2.89 4.73 -16.80
CA SER A 84 -1.93 5.43 -17.67
C SER A 84 -1.53 6.80 -17.11
N GLY A 85 -0.26 7.14 -17.26
CA GLY A 85 0.28 8.46 -16.91
C GLY A 85 0.57 8.67 -15.42
N VAL A 86 0.36 7.67 -14.57
CA VAL A 86 0.75 7.73 -13.15
C VAL A 86 1.49 6.45 -12.72
N PRO A 87 2.55 6.54 -11.91
CA PRO A 87 3.17 5.37 -11.29
C PRO A 87 2.17 4.67 -10.37
N VAL A 88 2.00 3.35 -10.51
CA VAL A 88 1.06 2.56 -9.71
C VAL A 88 1.77 1.76 -8.62
N VAL A 89 2.89 1.14 -8.97
CA VAL A 89 3.63 0.22 -8.09
C VAL A 89 4.90 0.90 -7.58
N VAL A 90 5.10 0.88 -6.26
CA VAL A 90 6.36 1.25 -5.62
C VAL A 90 7.35 0.10 -5.71
N ARG A 91 6.92 -1.12 -5.33
CA ARG A 91 7.72 -2.35 -5.39
C ARG A 91 6.85 -3.59 -5.24
N ILE A 92 7.42 -4.74 -5.60
CA ILE A 92 6.85 -6.05 -5.35
C ILE A 92 7.88 -6.88 -4.57
N ASP A 93 7.47 -7.45 -3.45
CA ASP A 93 8.29 -8.38 -2.67
C ASP A 93 7.72 -9.79 -2.75
N GLU A 94 8.59 -10.80 -2.85
CA GLU A 94 8.17 -12.18 -2.59
C GLU A 94 8.00 -12.40 -1.08
N VAL A 95 6.87 -12.99 -0.69
CA VAL A 95 6.53 -13.23 0.70
C VAL A 95 5.88 -14.58 0.87
N GLU A 96 6.05 -15.16 2.05
CA GLU A 96 5.33 -16.35 2.47
C GLU A 96 4.16 -15.94 3.38
N ARG A 97 2.94 -16.35 3.03
CA ARG A 97 1.71 -15.96 3.74
C ARG A 97 0.71 -17.11 3.75
N THR A 98 -0.07 -17.19 4.83
CA THR A 98 -1.19 -18.14 4.93
C THR A 98 -2.50 -17.35 4.81
N PRO A 99 -3.27 -17.52 3.73
CA PRO A 99 -4.59 -16.91 3.63
C PRO A 99 -5.46 -17.33 4.82
N LEU A 100 -6.19 -16.38 5.41
CA LEU A 100 -7.07 -16.68 6.56
C LEU A 100 -8.23 -17.62 6.18
N MET A 101 -8.70 -17.52 4.93
CA MET A 101 -9.84 -18.28 4.43
C MET A 101 -9.56 -18.83 3.03
N PRO A 102 -9.84 -20.13 2.75
CA PRO A 102 -10.21 -21.19 3.71
C PRO A 102 -9.04 -21.58 4.62
N TYR A 103 -9.29 -22.38 5.67
CA TYR A 103 -8.21 -22.91 6.51
C TYR A 103 -7.21 -23.67 5.64
N GLN A 104 -5.95 -23.23 5.70
CA GLN A 104 -4.84 -23.82 4.97
C GLN A 104 -3.71 -24.04 5.97
N ALA A 105 -3.29 -25.29 6.16
CA ALA A 105 -2.28 -25.64 7.17
C ALA A 105 -0.88 -25.14 6.79
N GLU A 106 -0.63 -24.91 5.50
CA GLU A 106 0.65 -24.50 4.94
C GLU A 106 0.57 -23.08 4.38
N SER A 107 1.69 -22.38 4.48
CA SER A 107 1.89 -21.08 3.87
C SER A 107 2.11 -21.19 2.36
N GLU A 108 1.65 -20.17 1.64
CA GLU A 108 1.80 -20.04 0.19
C GLU A 108 2.82 -18.93 -0.15
N GLN A 109 3.61 -19.16 -1.20
CA GLN A 109 4.47 -18.15 -1.80
C GLN A 109 3.61 -17.15 -2.59
N MET A 110 3.63 -15.89 -2.18
CA MET A 110 2.82 -14.80 -2.70
C MET A 110 3.68 -13.58 -3.03
N PHE A 111 3.08 -12.58 -3.66
CA PHE A 111 3.64 -11.27 -3.85
C PHE A 111 2.96 -10.25 -2.94
N ARG A 112 3.76 -9.43 -2.26
CA ARG A 112 3.31 -8.17 -1.64
C ARG A 112 3.51 -7.05 -2.66
N VAL A 113 2.42 -6.51 -3.17
CA VAL A 113 2.45 -5.36 -4.09
C VAL A 113 2.26 -4.10 -3.27
N THR A 114 3.27 -3.24 -3.24
CA THR A 114 3.20 -1.91 -2.60
C THR A 114 2.80 -0.88 -3.64
N LEU A 115 1.73 -0.14 -3.40
CA LEU A 115 1.15 0.86 -4.30
C LEU A 115 1.57 2.28 -3.92
N THR A 116 1.47 3.18 -4.89
CA THR A 116 1.76 4.61 -4.73
C THR A 116 0.61 5.41 -4.12
N SER A 117 -0.61 4.87 -4.07
CA SER A 117 -1.78 5.50 -3.43
C SER A 117 -2.89 4.48 -3.17
N GLN A 118 -3.67 4.69 -2.13
CA GLN A 118 -4.81 3.84 -1.77
C GLN A 118 -5.89 3.86 -2.84
N LYS A 119 -6.03 4.98 -3.56
CA LYS A 119 -7.00 5.15 -4.66
C LYS A 119 -6.81 4.15 -5.81
N LEU A 120 -5.64 3.51 -5.89
CA LEU A 120 -5.30 2.52 -6.91
C LEU A 120 -5.66 1.08 -6.50
N MET A 121 -5.99 0.85 -5.23
CA MET A 121 -6.26 -0.48 -4.67
C MET A 121 -7.39 -1.19 -5.40
N SER A 122 -8.54 -0.51 -5.56
CA SER A 122 -9.73 -1.08 -6.20
C SER A 122 -9.52 -1.37 -7.68
N ALA A 123 -8.78 -0.51 -8.39
CA ALA A 123 -8.47 -0.67 -9.80
C ALA A 123 -7.50 -1.84 -10.03
N CYS A 124 -6.44 -1.95 -9.23
CA CYS A 124 -5.48 -3.06 -9.32
C CYS A 124 -6.15 -4.39 -8.98
N ARG A 125 -6.93 -4.44 -7.90
CA ARG A 125 -7.73 -5.60 -7.52
C ARG A 125 -8.63 -6.06 -8.65
N SER A 126 -9.43 -5.14 -9.18
CA SER A 126 -10.36 -5.42 -10.28
C SER A 126 -9.65 -5.93 -11.53
N ALA A 127 -8.46 -5.40 -11.84
CA ALA A 127 -7.67 -5.83 -12.99
C ALA A 127 -7.13 -7.26 -12.80
N LEU A 128 -6.62 -7.59 -11.62
CA LEU A 128 -6.11 -8.92 -11.29
C LEU A 128 -7.23 -9.96 -11.19
N GLU A 129 -8.40 -9.62 -10.64
CA GLU A 129 -9.54 -10.54 -10.56
C GLU A 129 -10.13 -10.86 -11.94
N ARG A 130 -10.13 -9.89 -12.87
CA ARG A 130 -10.52 -10.11 -14.28
C ARG A 130 -9.43 -10.79 -15.12
N GLY A 131 -8.18 -10.69 -14.68
CA GLY A 131 -7.01 -11.16 -15.41
C GLY A 131 -6.28 -10.03 -16.13
N LEU A 132 -5.11 -9.70 -15.60
CA LEU A 132 -4.24 -8.65 -16.12
C LEU A 132 -3.30 -9.22 -17.19
N ARG A 133 -3.24 -8.60 -18.37
CA ARG A 133 -2.35 -9.06 -19.45
C ARG A 133 -0.90 -8.70 -19.16
N LEU A 134 -0.03 -9.71 -19.22
CA LEU A 134 1.42 -9.55 -19.14
C LEU A 134 2.00 -9.27 -20.53
N THR A 135 3.21 -8.74 -20.58
CA THR A 135 3.93 -8.49 -21.84
C THR A 135 4.26 -9.76 -22.62
N SER A 136 4.31 -10.92 -21.95
CA SER A 136 4.41 -12.24 -22.60
C SER A 136 3.12 -12.70 -23.29
N GLY A 137 2.01 -11.97 -23.13
CA GLY A 137 0.68 -12.37 -23.61
C GLY A 137 -0.09 -13.27 -22.63
N ALA A 138 0.57 -13.79 -21.59
CA ALA A 138 -0.08 -14.55 -20.53
C ALA A 138 -1.02 -13.68 -19.68
N LEU A 139 -2.01 -14.30 -19.05
CA LEU A 139 -2.95 -13.64 -18.15
C LEU A 139 -2.52 -13.88 -16.70
N TRP A 140 -2.30 -12.81 -15.93
CA TRP A 140 -2.17 -12.88 -14.48
C TRP A 140 -3.53 -12.64 -13.84
N GLN A 141 -4.20 -13.74 -13.51
CA GLN A 141 -5.49 -13.73 -12.84
C GLN A 141 -5.35 -14.34 -11.44
N SER A 142 -5.75 -13.60 -10.41
CA SER A 142 -5.61 -14.06 -9.04
C SER A 142 -6.55 -13.30 -8.11
N SER A 143 -6.97 -13.97 -7.04
CA SER A 143 -7.64 -13.31 -5.92
C SER A 143 -6.66 -12.38 -5.21
N VAL A 144 -7.17 -11.23 -4.76
CA VAL A 144 -6.38 -10.27 -4.00
C VAL A 144 -6.77 -10.33 -2.53
N PHE A 145 -5.77 -10.39 -1.66
CA PHE A 145 -5.90 -10.49 -0.22
C PHE A 145 -5.47 -9.19 0.43
N GLU A 146 -6.10 -8.85 1.57
CA GLU A 146 -5.86 -7.62 2.33
C GLU A 146 -6.08 -6.29 1.57
N ALA A 147 -6.62 -6.33 0.34
CA ALA A 147 -6.97 -5.12 -0.42
C ALA A 147 -8.23 -4.38 0.07
N ASN A 148 -8.89 -4.89 1.11
CA ASN A 148 -10.15 -4.38 1.67
C ASN A 148 -9.96 -3.64 2.99
N VAL A 149 -8.76 -3.12 3.26
CA VAL A 149 -8.52 -2.23 4.39
C VAL A 149 -8.57 -0.80 3.86
N PRO A 150 -9.76 -0.15 3.76
CA PRO A 150 -9.82 1.28 3.48
C PRO A 150 -9.14 2.04 4.63
N PHE A 151 -8.40 3.10 4.29
CA PHE A 151 -8.20 4.17 5.26
C PHE A 151 -9.57 4.83 5.42
N GLY A 152 -10.14 4.70 6.61
CA GLY A 152 -11.52 5.07 6.91
C GLY A 152 -11.85 6.52 6.62
#